data_AF-A0A317QM80-F1
#
_entry.id   AF-A0A317QM80-F1
#
_cell.length_a   1.000
_cell.length_b   1.000
_cell.length_c   1.000
_cell.angle_alpha   90.00
_cell.angle_beta   90.00
_cell.angle_gamma   90.00
#
_symmetry.space_group_name_H-M   'P 1'
#
loop_
_entity.id
_entity.type
_entity.pdbx_description
1 polymer ?
#
loop_
_entity_poly.entity_id
_entity_poly.type
_entity_poly.pdbx_seq_one_letter_code
_entity_poly.pdbx_strand_id
1 'polypeptide(L)'
;MDLASLLSGIGSLGIGTLLGHWLSGRRSRQDARVNVISAVADVERARWYSTSVDTIDPVRAAVSELEAAALRGNIPRKPVMLYGALAIASWRISEKDSNHQLWDEWADVVTDARDLVKTLVWQDGPRTNDGQRESDVLYDRARAVTRRSVTSVWSDSSDLRAFEQTYRAGKATSVS
;
A
#
# COMPACT_ATOMS: atom_id res chain seq x y z
N MET A 1 -30.22 -45.76 4.84
CA MET A 1 -29.39 -45.81 3.61
C MET A 1 -29.50 -44.45 2.94
N ASP A 2 -28.48 -43.67 2.61
CA ASP A 2 -27.18 -43.34 3.22
C ASP A 2 -26.83 -41.95 2.63
N LEU A 3 -26.49 -40.95 3.46
CA LEU A 3 -26.12 -39.59 3.03
C LEU A 3 -24.73 -39.59 2.34
N ALA A 4 -23.96 -40.67 2.48
CA ALA A 4 -22.68 -40.87 1.81
C ALA A 4 -22.82 -41.25 0.32
N SER A 5 -24.00 -41.65 -0.15
CA SER A 5 -24.24 -41.93 -1.57
C SER A 5 -24.46 -40.67 -2.42
N LEU A 6 -24.75 -39.52 -1.79
CA LEU A 6 -24.97 -38.23 -2.47
C LEU A 6 -23.67 -37.41 -2.64
N LEU A 7 -22.55 -37.88 -2.08
CA LEU A 7 -21.25 -37.19 -2.13
C LEU A 7 -20.18 -37.87 -3.00
N SER A 8 -20.52 -38.97 -3.69
CA SER A 8 -19.54 -39.71 -4.51
C SER A 8 -20.04 -39.87 -5.95
N GLY A 9 -19.88 -38.83 -6.76
CA GLY A 9 -20.26 -38.86 -8.18
C GLY A 9 -19.97 -37.54 -8.90
N ILE A 10 -18.70 -37.33 -9.22
CA ILE A 10 -18.13 -36.17 -9.91
C ILE A 10 -18.88 -35.80 -11.20
N GLY A 11 -19.17 -34.51 -11.36
CA GLY A 11 -18.72 -33.77 -12.55
C GLY A 11 -19.67 -33.57 -13.72
N SER A 12 -19.69 -32.31 -14.16
CA SER A 12 -20.04 -31.79 -15.48
C SER A 12 -21.47 -31.31 -15.73
N LEU A 13 -21.52 -29.99 -15.96
CA LEU A 13 -22.46 -29.25 -16.81
C LEU A 13 -23.90 -29.05 -16.29
N GLY A 14 -24.17 -27.85 -15.77
CA GLY A 14 -25.55 -27.39 -15.56
C GLY A 14 -25.68 -26.15 -14.71
N ILE A 15 -25.59 -24.98 -15.36
CA ILE A 15 -26.52 -23.86 -15.19
C ILE A 15 -27.14 -23.73 -13.78
N GLY A 16 -26.40 -23.07 -12.89
CA GLY A 16 -26.84 -22.68 -11.55
C GLY A 16 -26.90 -21.17 -11.40
N THR A 17 -27.78 -20.55 -12.19
CA THR A 17 -28.56 -19.36 -11.84
C THR A 17 -27.81 -18.05 -11.55
N LEU A 18 -27.87 -17.18 -12.56
CA LEU A 18 -27.53 -15.76 -12.61
C LEU A 18 -28.39 -14.89 -11.66
N LEU A 19 -28.36 -15.18 -10.36
CA LEU A 19 -28.92 -14.33 -9.29
C LEU A 19 -27.88 -13.94 -8.22
N GLY A 20 -26.64 -14.44 -8.33
CA GLY A 20 -25.55 -14.14 -7.39
C GLY A 20 -24.75 -12.86 -7.69
N HIS A 21 -24.84 -12.27 -8.88
CA HIS A 21 -23.90 -11.22 -9.29
C HIS A 21 -24.12 -9.88 -8.55
N TRP A 22 -25.37 -9.55 -8.17
CA TRP A 22 -25.67 -8.27 -7.52
C TRP A 22 -25.41 -8.28 -6.00
N LEU A 23 -25.56 -9.44 -5.34
CA LEU A 23 -25.25 -9.64 -3.92
C LEU A 23 -23.78 -10.01 -3.66
N SER A 24 -23.11 -10.67 -4.62
CA SER A 24 -21.67 -10.96 -4.58
C SER A 24 -20.80 -9.71 -4.78
N GLY A 25 -21.25 -8.74 -5.60
CA GLY A 25 -20.52 -7.51 -5.86
C GLY A 25 -20.27 -6.64 -4.62
N ARG A 26 -21.18 -6.67 -3.63
CA ARG A 26 -21.01 -5.91 -2.38
C ARG A 26 -20.09 -6.62 -1.38
N ARG A 27 -20.21 -7.94 -1.22
CA ARG A 27 -19.29 -8.74 -0.38
C ARG A 27 -17.87 -8.68 -0.92
N SER A 28 -17.67 -8.94 -2.22
CA SER A 28 -16.34 -8.90 -2.85
C SER A 28 -15.62 -7.56 -2.70
N ARG A 29 -16.34 -6.42 -2.79
CA ARG A 29 -15.76 -5.10 -2.55
C ARG A 29 -15.39 -4.88 -1.09
N GLN A 30 -16.26 -5.29 -0.16
CA GLN A 30 -15.97 -5.18 1.27
C GLN A 30 -14.78 -6.06 1.66
N ASP A 31 -14.72 -7.28 1.14
CA ASP A 31 -13.60 -8.21 1.37
C ASP A 31 -12.29 -7.64 0.81
N ALA A 32 -12.32 -7.03 -0.38
CA ALA A 32 -11.17 -6.36 -0.96
C ALA A 32 -10.70 -5.16 -0.13
N ARG A 33 -11.64 -4.35 0.40
CA ARG A 33 -11.32 -3.23 1.31
C ARG A 33 -10.66 -3.72 2.59
N VAL A 34 -11.23 -4.75 3.21
CA VAL A 34 -10.66 -5.38 4.42
C VAL A 34 -9.26 -5.88 4.14
N ASN A 35 -9.03 -6.54 3.00
CA ASN A 35 -7.70 -7.03 2.61
C ASN A 35 -6.67 -5.89 2.48
N VAL A 36 -7.04 -4.75 1.91
CA VAL A 36 -6.13 -3.60 1.82
C VAL A 36 -5.81 -3.05 3.22
N ILE A 37 -6.82 -2.89 4.09
CA ILE A 37 -6.61 -2.39 5.45
C ILE A 37 -5.73 -3.35 6.26
N SER A 38 -5.96 -4.66 6.15
CA SER A 38 -5.12 -5.68 6.77
C SER A 38 -3.68 -5.60 6.27
N ALA A 39 -3.47 -5.48 4.96
CA ALA A 39 -2.12 -5.35 4.40
C ALA A 39 -1.42 -4.06 4.85
N VAL A 40 -2.14 -2.93 5.00
CA VAL A 40 -1.58 -1.70 5.60
C VAL A 40 -1.12 -1.96 7.05
N ALA A 41 -1.92 -2.68 7.84
CA ALA A 41 -1.56 -3.03 9.21
C ALA A 41 -0.35 -3.98 9.27
N ASP A 42 -0.23 -4.89 8.31
CA ASP A 42 0.92 -5.80 8.21
C ASP A 42 2.21 -5.05 7.84
N VAL A 43 2.14 -4.06 6.94
CA VAL A 43 3.26 -3.15 6.65
C VAL A 43 3.70 -2.40 7.90
N GLU A 44 2.75 -1.84 8.66
CA GLU A 44 3.09 -1.14 9.91
C GLU A 44 3.70 -2.10 10.93
N ARG A 45 3.12 -3.29 11.12
CA ARG A 45 3.68 -4.29 12.04
C ARG A 45 5.08 -4.69 11.62
N ALA A 46 5.32 -4.97 10.34
CA ALA A 46 6.64 -5.33 9.84
C ALA A 46 7.63 -4.19 10.07
N ARG A 47 7.27 -2.95 9.71
CA ARG A 47 8.12 -1.76 9.85
C ARG A 47 8.56 -1.48 11.29
N TRP A 48 7.65 -1.63 12.26
CA TRP A 48 7.95 -1.43 13.68
C TRP A 48 8.59 -2.65 14.34
N TYR A 49 8.29 -3.87 13.88
CA TYR A 49 8.86 -5.10 14.44
C TYR A 49 10.26 -5.38 13.90
N SER A 50 10.56 -5.02 12.65
CA SER A 50 11.88 -5.23 12.05
C SER A 50 12.94 -4.25 12.58
N THR A 51 12.60 -3.29 13.43
CA THR A 51 13.59 -2.62 14.29
C THR A 51 14.29 -3.59 15.25
N SER A 52 13.77 -4.83 15.41
CA SER A 52 14.39 -5.91 16.17
C SER A 52 15.01 -7.03 15.30
N VAL A 53 14.95 -6.92 13.96
CA VAL A 53 15.41 -7.95 13.02
C VAL A 53 16.33 -7.30 11.97
N ASP A 54 17.55 -7.83 11.78
CA ASP A 54 18.59 -7.27 10.90
C ASP A 54 18.31 -7.37 9.38
N THR A 55 17.06 -7.58 8.95
CA THR A 55 16.70 -7.67 7.53
C THR A 55 15.47 -6.86 7.16
N ILE A 56 15.54 -6.27 5.96
CA ILE A 56 14.48 -5.48 5.32
C ILE A 56 13.43 -6.36 4.61
N ASP A 57 13.70 -7.65 4.42
CA ASP A 57 12.87 -8.54 3.61
C ASP A 57 11.42 -8.64 4.10
N PRO A 58 11.12 -8.72 5.42
CA PRO A 58 9.75 -8.75 5.91
C PRO A 58 8.96 -7.48 5.53
N VAL A 59 9.60 -6.32 5.57
CA VAL A 59 8.98 -5.04 5.19
C VAL A 59 8.65 -5.03 3.70
N ARG A 60 9.59 -5.46 2.85
CA ARG A 60 9.38 -5.54 1.39
C ARG A 60 8.29 -6.53 1.01
N ALA A 61 8.24 -7.68 1.68
CA ALA A 61 7.18 -8.66 1.49
C ALA A 61 5.81 -8.08 1.85
N ALA A 62 5.69 -7.42 3.01
CA ALA A 62 4.45 -6.76 3.42
C ALA A 62 4.01 -5.65 2.45
N VAL A 63 4.96 -4.86 1.92
CA VAL A 63 4.65 -3.84 0.90
C VAL A 63 4.16 -4.48 -0.40
N SER A 64 4.76 -5.58 -0.82
CA SER A 64 4.33 -6.31 -2.02
C SER A 64 2.91 -6.89 -1.87
N GLU A 65 2.58 -7.42 -0.70
CA GLU A 65 1.22 -7.86 -0.37
C GLU A 65 0.22 -6.72 -0.35
N LEU A 66 0.62 -5.55 0.14
CA LEU A 66 -0.19 -4.34 0.07
C LEU A 66 -0.45 -3.91 -1.38
N GLU A 67 0.56 -3.90 -2.24
CA GLU A 67 0.38 -3.57 -3.66
C GLU A 67 -0.57 -4.56 -4.35
N ALA A 68 -0.46 -5.86 -4.05
CA ALA A 68 -1.36 -6.89 -4.56
C ALA A 68 -2.80 -6.74 -4.03
N ALA A 69 -2.97 -6.40 -2.75
CA ALA A 69 -4.26 -6.10 -2.16
C ALA A 69 -4.89 -4.85 -2.78
N ALA A 70 -4.10 -3.78 -2.96
CA ALA A 70 -4.51 -2.55 -3.59
C ALA A 70 -4.99 -2.77 -5.03
N LEU A 71 -4.27 -3.59 -5.81
CA LEU A 71 -4.66 -3.94 -7.17
C LEU A 71 -6.03 -4.65 -7.19
N ARG A 72 -6.25 -5.62 -6.29
CA ARG A 72 -7.54 -6.31 -6.14
C ARG A 72 -8.67 -5.38 -5.68
N GLY A 73 -8.37 -4.43 -4.79
CA GLY A 73 -9.28 -3.39 -4.31
C GLY A 73 -9.48 -2.21 -5.27
N ASN A 74 -8.83 -2.27 -6.44
CA ASN A 74 -8.79 -1.18 -7.42
C ASN A 74 -8.32 0.15 -6.81
N ILE A 75 -7.49 0.13 -5.77
CA ILE A 75 -6.97 1.35 -5.12
C ILE A 75 -5.95 2.01 -6.05
N PRO A 76 -5.96 3.35 -6.20
CA PRO A 76 -4.97 4.04 -7.01
C PRO A 76 -3.54 3.66 -6.64
N ARG A 77 -2.75 3.30 -7.66
CA ARG A 77 -1.41 2.74 -7.48
C ARG A 77 -0.41 3.72 -6.86
N LYS A 78 -0.49 5.00 -7.26
CA LYS A 78 0.50 6.02 -6.86
C LYS A 78 0.51 6.28 -5.33
N PRO A 79 -0.62 6.53 -4.65
CA PRO A 79 -0.65 6.63 -3.19
C PRO A 79 -0.10 5.39 -2.47
N VAL A 80 -0.41 4.20 -2.97
CA VAL A 80 0.03 2.93 -2.39
C VAL A 80 1.54 2.76 -2.50
N MET A 81 2.10 3.03 -3.68
CA MET A 81 3.54 2.95 -3.91
C MET A 81 4.32 4.02 -3.14
N LEU A 82 3.75 5.24 -3.00
CA LEU A 82 4.35 6.27 -2.16
C LEU A 82 4.44 5.80 -0.71
N TYR A 83 3.32 5.34 -0.14
CA TYR A 83 3.31 4.83 1.23
C TYR A 83 4.28 3.66 1.41
N GLY A 84 4.28 2.68 0.50
CA GLY A 84 5.23 1.56 0.53
C GLY A 84 6.69 2.00 0.53
N ALA A 85 7.06 2.95 -0.34
CA ALA A 85 8.41 3.50 -0.40
C ALA A 85 8.79 4.27 0.88
N LEU A 86 7.86 5.03 1.47
CA LEU A 86 8.06 5.74 2.74
C LEU A 86 8.18 4.77 3.92
N ALA A 87 7.42 3.67 3.94
CA ALA A 87 7.51 2.63 4.96
C ALA A 87 8.88 1.96 4.97
N ILE A 88 9.40 1.59 3.79
CA ILE A 88 10.75 1.03 3.62
C ILE A 88 11.83 2.04 4.03
N ALA A 89 11.69 3.30 3.61
CA ALA A 89 12.63 4.36 3.98
C ALA A 89 12.65 4.60 5.50
N SER A 90 11.49 4.55 6.17
CA SER A 90 11.39 4.66 7.63
C SER A 90 12.20 3.58 8.34
N TRP A 91 12.12 2.33 7.88
CA TRP A 91 12.89 1.23 8.47
C TRP A 91 14.39 1.49 8.39
N ARG A 92 14.87 1.98 7.22
CA ARG A 92 16.28 2.33 7.05
C ARG A 92 16.71 3.53 7.90
N ILE A 93 15.80 4.47 8.18
CA ILE A 93 16.08 5.58 9.09
C ILE A 93 16.25 5.04 10.52
N SER A 94 15.38 4.12 10.99
CA SER A 94 15.55 3.49 12.32
C SER A 94 16.83 2.71 12.47
N GLU A 95 17.30 2.08 11.40
CA GLU A 95 18.58 1.37 11.43
C GLU A 95 19.76 2.33 11.61
N LYS A 96 19.70 3.52 11.01
CA LYS A 96 20.85 4.44 10.89
C LYS A 96 20.87 5.57 11.92
N ASP A 97 19.73 5.98 12.46
CA ASP A 97 19.65 7.19 13.29
C ASP A 97 18.86 6.96 14.59
N SER A 98 19.60 6.96 15.71
CA SER A 98 19.09 6.83 17.07
C SER A 98 18.67 8.17 17.69
N ASN A 99 18.93 9.31 17.03
CA ASN A 99 18.51 10.62 17.52
C ASN A 99 17.05 10.89 17.13
N HIS A 100 16.17 10.78 18.11
CA HIS A 100 14.71 10.93 18.02
C HIS A 100 14.18 12.24 17.38
N GLN A 101 15.02 13.25 17.13
CA GLN A 101 14.60 14.57 16.63
C GLN A 101 14.01 14.55 15.21
N LEU A 102 14.33 13.53 14.42
CA LEU A 102 13.83 13.34 13.05
C LEU A 102 12.49 12.64 12.97
N TRP A 103 12.18 11.89 14.03
CA TRP A 103 11.16 10.86 13.99
C TRP A 103 9.77 11.46 13.91
N ASP A 104 9.53 12.59 14.56
CA ASP A 104 8.19 13.18 14.60
C ASP A 104 7.75 13.69 13.23
N GLU A 105 8.53 14.58 12.59
CA GLU A 105 8.18 15.13 11.27
C GLU A 105 8.14 14.04 10.17
N TRP A 106 9.02 13.04 10.26
CA TRP A 106 9.03 11.93 9.30
C TRP A 106 7.85 10.96 9.55
N ALA A 107 7.58 10.61 10.80
CA ALA A 107 6.47 9.74 11.17
C ALA A 107 5.13 10.37 10.78
N ASP A 108 4.99 11.69 10.90
CA ASP A 108 3.81 12.41 10.41
C ASP A 108 3.61 12.21 8.91
N VAL A 109 4.65 12.35 8.10
CA VAL A 109 4.54 12.17 6.63
C VAL A 109 4.17 10.73 6.26
N VAL A 110 4.75 9.75 6.93
CA VAL A 110 4.44 8.33 6.72
C VAL A 110 3.00 8.03 7.14
N THR A 111 2.57 8.60 8.27
CA THR A 111 1.20 8.47 8.81
C THR A 111 0.19 9.10 7.87
N ASP A 112 0.46 10.30 7.35
CA ASP A 112 -0.41 10.98 6.39
C ASP A 112 -0.52 10.18 5.08
N ALA A 113 0.58 9.57 4.60
CA ALA A 113 0.55 8.70 3.43
C ALA A 113 -0.26 7.42 3.66
N ARG A 114 -0.11 6.79 4.83
CA ARG A 114 -0.93 5.65 5.25
C ARG A 114 -2.42 6.02 5.26
N ASP A 115 -2.74 7.16 5.85
CA ASP A 115 -4.12 7.61 6.04
C ASP A 115 -4.75 8.07 4.72
N LEU A 116 -3.95 8.57 3.77
CA LEU A 116 -4.38 8.76 2.38
C LEU A 116 -4.81 7.43 1.74
N VAL A 117 -4.00 6.37 1.85
CA VAL A 117 -4.36 5.04 1.33
C VAL A 117 -5.65 4.54 2.00
N LYS A 118 -5.76 4.63 3.33
CA LYS A 118 -6.97 4.22 4.05
C LYS A 118 -8.19 5.03 3.63
N THR A 119 -8.04 6.33 3.41
CA THR A 119 -9.13 7.20 2.94
C THR A 119 -9.62 6.75 1.56
N LEU A 120 -8.71 6.45 0.64
CA LEU A 120 -9.03 5.96 -0.72
C LEU A 120 -9.71 4.57 -0.72
N VAL A 121 -9.48 3.75 0.30
CA VAL A 121 -10.18 2.47 0.51
C VAL A 121 -11.66 2.71 0.83
N TRP A 122 -11.95 3.73 1.65
CA TRP A 122 -13.31 4.05 2.12
C TRP A 122 -14.11 4.95 1.18
N GLN A 123 -13.49 5.56 0.16
CA GLN A 123 -14.23 6.33 -0.83
C GLN A 123 -15.22 5.44 -1.60
N ASP A 124 -16.50 5.82 -1.55
CA ASP A 124 -17.59 5.25 -2.34
C ASP A 124 -17.83 6.09 -3.60
N GLY A 125 -17.96 5.44 -4.77
CA GLY A 125 -18.34 6.09 -6.03
C GLY A 125 -17.22 6.18 -7.08
N PRO A 126 -17.47 6.87 -8.22
CA PRO A 126 -16.47 7.10 -9.26
C PRO A 126 -15.28 7.86 -8.65
N ARG A 127 -14.07 7.31 -8.81
CA ARG A 127 -12.84 7.95 -8.32
C ARG A 127 -12.52 9.17 -9.18
N THR A 128 -13.08 10.31 -8.83
CA THR A 128 -12.75 11.62 -9.43
C THR A 128 -11.45 12.17 -8.86
N ASN A 129 -11.07 11.75 -7.65
CA ASN A 129 -9.79 12.01 -7.02
C ASN A 129 -9.07 10.69 -6.75
N ASP A 130 -7.94 10.47 -7.40
CA ASP A 130 -7.10 9.28 -7.26
C ASP A 130 -5.97 9.46 -6.22
N GLY A 131 -5.99 10.57 -5.49
CA GLY A 131 -4.98 10.92 -4.48
C GLY A 131 -3.65 11.37 -5.08
N GLN A 132 -3.57 11.63 -6.39
CA GLN A 132 -2.31 11.97 -7.05
C GLN A 132 -1.71 13.29 -6.55
N ARG A 133 -2.54 14.32 -6.32
CA ARG A 133 -2.09 15.62 -5.82
C ARG A 133 -1.59 15.51 -4.39
N GLU A 134 -2.33 14.82 -3.54
CA GLU A 134 -2.00 14.57 -2.15
C GLU A 134 -0.70 13.74 -2.05
N SER A 135 -0.54 12.74 -2.92
CA SER A 135 0.71 11.98 -3.03
C SER A 135 1.90 12.87 -3.43
N ASP A 136 1.72 13.79 -4.38
CA ASP A 136 2.79 14.71 -4.78
C ASP A 136 3.22 15.61 -3.61
N VAL A 137 2.24 16.16 -2.87
CA VAL A 137 2.49 17.01 -1.68
C VAL A 137 3.22 16.23 -0.59
N LEU A 138 2.78 15.01 -0.28
CA LEU A 138 3.42 14.17 0.73
C LEU A 138 4.84 13.77 0.34
N TYR A 139 5.07 13.46 -0.93
CA TYR A 139 6.41 13.16 -1.43
C TYR A 139 7.34 14.37 -1.35
N ASP A 140 6.85 15.58 -1.68
CA ASP A 140 7.62 16.82 -1.50
C ASP A 140 7.96 17.10 -0.04
N ARG A 141 7.00 16.88 0.87
CA ARG A 141 7.22 17.02 2.31
C ARG A 141 8.27 16.00 2.80
N ALA A 142 8.17 14.73 2.39
CA ALA A 142 9.16 13.70 2.70
C ALA A 142 10.57 14.09 2.22
N ARG A 143 10.68 14.63 1.00
CA ARG A 143 11.95 15.11 0.42
C ARG A 143 12.51 16.29 1.20
N ALA A 144 11.66 17.22 1.64
CA ALA A 144 12.07 18.38 2.42
C ALA A 144 12.54 18.01 3.83
N VAL A 145 11.89 17.04 4.48
CA VAL A 145 12.32 16.51 5.79
C VAL A 145 13.67 15.82 5.65
N THR A 146 13.83 14.92 4.68
CA THR A 146 15.09 14.19 4.49
C THR A 146 16.24 15.08 4.03
N ARG A 147 16.02 16.10 3.18
CA ARG A 147 17.08 17.06 2.81
C ARG A 147 17.60 17.89 3.97
N ARG A 148 16.70 18.30 4.88
CA ARG A 148 17.09 19.15 6.02
C ARG A 148 17.95 18.40 7.03
N SER A 149 17.78 17.07 7.09
CA SER A 149 18.23 16.34 8.26
C SER A 149 19.00 15.05 7.98
N VAL A 150 18.70 14.32 6.89
CA VAL A 150 19.41 13.06 6.52
C VAL A 150 19.43 12.84 5.00
N THR A 151 20.28 13.57 4.28
CA THR A 151 20.37 13.51 2.81
C THR A 151 20.75 12.11 2.29
N SER A 152 21.53 11.35 3.08
CA SER A 152 21.98 9.99 2.73
C SER A 152 20.83 8.98 2.64
N VAL A 153 19.79 9.12 3.44
CA VAL A 153 18.62 8.21 3.40
C VAL A 153 17.89 8.32 2.06
N TRP A 154 17.73 9.54 1.56
CA TRP A 154 17.07 9.78 0.29
C TRP A 154 17.90 9.23 -0.88
N SER A 155 19.22 9.46 -0.86
CA SER A 155 20.12 8.92 -1.90
C SER A 155 20.19 7.40 -1.89
N ASP A 156 20.14 6.79 -0.70
CA ASP A 156 20.31 5.35 -0.53
C ASP A 156 19.01 4.58 -0.80
N SER A 157 17.84 5.22 -0.65
CA SER A 157 16.54 4.58 -0.88
C SER A 157 16.29 4.31 -2.36
N SER A 158 16.51 3.05 -2.76
CA SER A 158 16.14 2.52 -4.08
C SER A 158 14.66 2.71 -4.38
N ASP A 159 13.82 2.56 -3.36
CA ASP A 159 12.36 2.52 -3.49
C ASP A 159 11.77 3.93 -3.69
N LEU A 160 12.32 4.94 -3.01
CA LEU A 160 11.95 6.34 -3.26
C LEU A 160 12.40 6.83 -4.64
N ARG A 161 13.57 6.36 -5.12
CA ARG A 161 14.03 6.63 -6.49
C ARG A 161 13.17 5.93 -7.53
N ALA A 162 12.78 4.68 -7.29
CA ALA A 162 11.86 3.95 -8.16
C ALA A 162 10.50 4.68 -8.24
N PHE A 163 9.97 5.14 -7.10
CA PHE A 163 8.76 5.96 -7.08
C PHE A 163 8.92 7.26 -7.89
N GLU A 164 10.03 7.99 -7.72
CA GLU A 164 10.32 9.22 -8.46
C GLU A 164 10.32 8.98 -9.97
N GLN A 165 11.04 7.94 -10.41
CA GLN A 165 11.17 7.58 -11.81
C GLN A 165 9.84 7.16 -12.44
N THR A 166 9.07 6.31 -11.76
CA THR A 166 7.86 5.72 -12.34
C THR A 166 6.64 6.65 -12.25
N TYR A 167 6.52 7.49 -11.21
CA TYR A 167 5.26 8.21 -10.91
C TYR A 167 5.36 9.73 -10.81
N ARG A 168 6.57 10.27 -10.69
CA ARG A 168 6.78 11.72 -10.59
C ARG A 168 7.41 12.30 -11.85
N ALA A 169 8.45 11.65 -12.39
CA ALA A 169 9.17 12.13 -13.57
C ALA A 169 8.31 12.16 -14.84
N GLY A 170 7.30 11.30 -14.95
CA GLY A 170 6.35 11.27 -16.07
C GLY A 170 5.49 12.54 -16.24
N LYS A 171 5.51 13.46 -15.27
CA LYS A 171 4.83 14.76 -15.35
C LYS A 171 5.57 15.78 -16.23
N ALA A 172 6.85 15.56 -16.51
CA ALA A 172 7.65 16.44 -17.37
C ALA A 172 7.42 16.19 -18.88
N THR A 173 6.88 15.03 -19.26
CA THR A 173 6.69 14.62 -20.66
C THR A 173 5.28 14.81 -21.20
N SER A 174 4.33 15.28 -20.38
CA SER A 174 2.93 15.50 -20.79
C SER A 174 2.56 16.98 -21.00
N VAL A 175 3.56 17.86 -21.11
CA VAL A 175 3.39 19.32 -21.34
C VAL A 175 4.16 19.80 -22.59
N SER A 176 4.48 18.90 -23.51
CA SER A 176 5.07 19.25 -24.82
C SER A 176 4.09 18.98 -25.95
#